data_AF-A0A523E9K1-F1
#
_entry.id   AF-A0A523E9K1-F1
#
_cell.length_a   1.000
_cell.length_b   1.000
_cell.length_c   1.000
_cell.angle_alpha   90.00
_cell.angle_beta   90.00
_cell.angle_gamma   90.00
#
_symmetry.space_group_name_H-M   'P 1'
#
loop_
_entity.id
_entity.type
_entity.pdbx_description
1 polymer ?
#
loop_
_entity_poly.entity_id
_entity_poly.type
_entity_poly.pdbx_seq_one_letter_code
_entity_poly.pdbx_strand_id
1 'polypeptide(L)'
;MQHQWPIIKVALAAILSFLAVSLLHLDAFSTSALSLGLMGWVFLGALYTQFVEYWCHRVPMHRRVKMLEFIRLSHIQHHRIFHGKNFQINDAAMLEHIPGRYWGFPLLFVLHYAVLVWILAPADCLAFLLGTVLHYLAFEISHWLTHIEDNVVDRAIARLPWLGALRLRQIEHHRIHHEVPEYAFNFNPPYLGDRLAGRMPPKEEPARLRPSGYGGVNPPPVTAIPVTVPAIVVEPRWPHLWQKPFIRYGSVAAASVALVGAVVLAHGVWAHHKNLTPSDQTS
;
A
#
# COMPACT_ATOMS: atom_id res chain seq x y z
N MET A 1 -14.03 8.99 -17.04
CA MET A 1 -14.08 7.84 -16.11
C MET A 1 -13.05 6.75 -16.40
N GLN A 2 -12.52 6.59 -17.63
CA GLN A 2 -11.56 5.52 -17.96
C GLN A 2 -10.22 5.57 -17.19
N HIS A 3 -9.86 6.72 -16.59
CA HIS A 3 -8.58 6.93 -15.92
C HIS A 3 -8.51 6.45 -14.45
N GLN A 4 -9.62 6.09 -13.81
CA GLN A 4 -9.64 5.63 -12.41
C GLN A 4 -9.47 4.11 -12.24
N TRP A 5 -9.34 3.39 -13.35
CA TRP A 5 -9.33 1.92 -13.35
C TRP A 5 -8.24 1.26 -12.50
N PRO A 6 -7.00 1.78 -12.42
CA PRO A 6 -5.93 1.11 -11.68
C PRO A 6 -6.23 1.00 -10.18
N ILE A 7 -6.62 2.09 -9.50
CA ILE A 7 -6.92 2.06 -8.06
C ILE A 7 -8.18 1.22 -7.75
N ILE A 8 -9.21 1.27 -8.62
CA ILE A 8 -10.41 0.43 -8.47
C ILE A 8 -10.04 -1.06 -8.52
N LYS A 9 -9.17 -1.48 -9.46
CA LYS A 9 -8.73 -2.88 -9.55
C LYS A 9 -8.03 -3.35 -8.28
N VAL A 10 -7.15 -2.52 -7.72
CA VAL A 10 -6.43 -2.85 -6.49
C VAL A 10 -7.38 -2.95 -5.30
N ALA A 11 -8.29 -1.99 -5.15
CA ALA A 11 -9.28 -2.00 -4.08
C ALA A 11 -10.21 -3.22 -4.18
N LEU A 12 -10.74 -3.50 -5.38
CA LEU A 12 -11.58 -4.67 -5.62
C LEU A 12 -10.83 -5.97 -5.34
N ALA A 13 -9.58 -6.10 -5.75
CA ALA A 13 -8.79 -7.30 -5.48
C ALA A 13 -8.62 -7.55 -3.98
N ALA A 14 -8.38 -6.49 -3.18
CA ALA A 14 -8.29 -6.60 -1.73
C ALA A 14 -9.62 -7.00 -1.08
N ILE A 15 -10.71 -6.33 -1.46
CA ILE A 15 -12.06 -6.61 -0.96
C ILE A 15 -12.49 -8.04 -1.31
N LEU A 16 -12.33 -8.44 -2.57
CA LEU A 16 -12.71 -9.78 -3.03
C LEU A 16 -11.87 -10.88 -2.38
N SER A 17 -10.59 -10.63 -2.08
CA SER A 17 -9.75 -11.59 -1.33
C SER A 17 -10.29 -11.82 0.08
N PHE A 18 -10.67 -10.73 0.77
CA PHE A 18 -11.27 -10.81 2.09
C PHE A 18 -12.64 -11.51 2.08
N LEU A 19 -13.50 -11.16 1.12
CA LEU A 19 -14.81 -11.80 0.95
C LEU A 19 -14.68 -13.29 0.67
N ALA A 20 -13.74 -13.68 -0.21
CA ALA A 20 -13.48 -15.09 -0.53
C ALA A 20 -13.09 -15.90 0.72
N VAL A 21 -12.21 -15.36 1.57
CA VAL A 21 -11.85 -16.02 2.85
C VAL A 21 -13.02 -15.99 3.83
N SER A 22 -13.77 -14.90 3.91
CA SER A 22 -14.94 -14.77 4.81
C SER A 22 -16.02 -15.82 4.49
N LEU A 23 -16.22 -16.13 3.20
CA LEU A 23 -17.17 -17.16 2.77
C LEU A 23 -16.78 -18.58 3.22
N LEU A 24 -15.50 -18.83 3.53
CA LEU A 24 -15.04 -20.12 4.07
C LEU A 24 -15.34 -20.29 5.56
N HIS A 25 -15.72 -19.20 6.23
CA HIS A 25 -15.90 -19.09 7.69
C HIS A 25 -17.27 -18.46 8.01
N LEU A 26 -18.30 -18.75 7.22
CA LEU A 26 -19.64 -18.19 7.42
C LEU A 26 -20.24 -18.53 8.79
N ASP A 27 -19.88 -19.69 9.33
CA ASP A 27 -20.23 -20.16 10.67
C ASP A 27 -19.60 -19.31 11.78
N ALA A 28 -18.44 -18.70 11.53
CA ALA A 28 -17.79 -17.82 12.50
C ALA A 28 -18.57 -16.52 12.76
N PHE A 29 -19.39 -16.08 11.80
CA PHE A 29 -20.20 -14.85 11.92
C PHE A 29 -21.52 -15.06 12.65
N SER A 30 -22.10 -16.27 12.61
CA SER A 30 -23.42 -16.53 13.22
C SER A 30 -23.41 -16.49 14.74
N THR A 31 -22.23 -16.61 15.36
CA THR A 31 -22.03 -16.72 16.80
C THR A 31 -21.32 -15.52 17.42
N SER A 32 -20.75 -14.64 16.60
CA SER A 32 -19.88 -13.56 17.06
C SER A 32 -20.64 -12.24 17.15
N ALA A 33 -21.12 -11.89 18.34
CA ALA A 33 -21.49 -10.50 18.62
C ALA A 33 -20.25 -9.60 18.48
N LEU A 34 -20.43 -8.38 17.97
CA LEU A 34 -19.36 -7.36 17.97
C LEU A 34 -18.84 -7.20 19.39
N SER A 35 -17.60 -7.63 19.63
CA SER A 35 -16.96 -7.62 20.94
C SER A 35 -15.71 -6.75 20.92
N LEU A 36 -15.30 -6.27 22.09
CA LEU A 36 -14.03 -5.56 22.25
C LEU A 36 -12.83 -6.42 21.83
N GLY A 37 -12.93 -7.75 22.00
CA GLY A 37 -11.90 -8.69 21.54
C GLY A 37 -11.71 -8.65 20.03
N LEU A 38 -12.81 -8.72 19.26
CA LEU A 38 -12.76 -8.65 17.80
C LEU A 38 -12.25 -7.28 17.32
N MET A 39 -12.67 -6.19 17.97
CA MET A 39 -12.11 -4.85 17.67
C MET A 39 -10.60 -4.79 17.95
N GLY A 40 -10.13 -5.44 19.01
CA GLY A 40 -8.71 -5.59 19.33
C GLY A 40 -7.94 -6.31 18.22
N TRP A 41 -8.51 -7.38 17.66
CA TRP A 41 -7.91 -8.11 16.53
C TRP A 41 -7.87 -7.27 15.25
N VAL A 42 -8.93 -6.52 14.93
CA VAL A 42 -8.92 -5.56 13.81
C VAL A 42 -7.79 -4.54 13.98
N PHE A 43 -7.65 -3.96 15.18
CA PHE A 43 -6.58 -3.02 15.46
C PHE A 43 -5.18 -3.66 15.33
N LEU A 44 -5.00 -4.88 15.86
CA LEU A 44 -3.74 -5.59 15.77
C LEU A 44 -3.39 -5.96 14.33
N GLY A 45 -4.37 -6.30 13.48
CA GLY A 45 -4.16 -6.52 12.05
C GLY A 45 -3.68 -5.27 11.32
N ALA A 46 -4.26 -4.11 11.61
CA ALA A 46 -3.80 -2.84 11.06
C ALA A 46 -2.37 -2.50 11.53
N LEU A 47 -2.09 -2.70 12.83
CA LEU A 47 -0.76 -2.48 13.41
C LEU A 47 0.29 -3.43 12.82
N TYR A 48 -0.07 -4.70 12.62
CA TYR A 48 0.77 -5.68 11.93
C TYR A 48 1.12 -5.20 10.51
N THR A 49 0.12 -4.68 9.80
CA THR A 49 0.29 -4.23 8.41
C THR A 49 1.24 -3.04 8.29
N GLN A 50 1.33 -2.16 9.29
CA GLN A 50 2.38 -1.14 9.36
C GLN A 50 3.80 -1.74 9.26
N PHE A 51 4.05 -2.86 9.94
CA PHE A 51 5.36 -3.51 9.89
C PHE A 51 5.60 -4.19 8.55
N VAL A 52 4.58 -4.87 8.00
CA VAL A 52 4.67 -5.50 6.69
C VAL A 52 4.91 -4.46 5.61
N GLU A 53 4.18 -3.34 5.64
CA GLU A 53 4.36 -2.21 4.74
C GLU A 53 5.80 -1.70 4.77
N TYR A 54 6.34 -1.42 5.96
CA TYR A 54 7.74 -1.00 6.13
C TYR A 54 8.72 -1.99 5.50
N TRP A 55 8.58 -3.28 5.83
CA TRP A 55 9.49 -4.32 5.35
C TRP A 55 9.39 -4.53 3.84
N CYS A 56 8.17 -4.62 3.31
CA CYS A 56 7.91 -4.77 1.89
C CYS A 56 8.41 -3.55 1.09
N HIS A 57 8.20 -2.36 1.62
CA HIS A 57 8.67 -1.16 0.95
C HIS A 57 10.20 -1.09 0.98
N ARG A 58 10.83 -1.28 2.13
CA ARG A 58 12.30 -1.19 2.26
C ARG A 58 13.05 -2.30 1.53
N VAL A 59 12.54 -3.53 1.56
CA VAL A 59 13.30 -4.70 1.08
C VAL A 59 12.92 -5.06 -0.35
N PRO A 60 11.77 -5.67 -0.67
CA PRO A 60 11.49 -6.08 -2.03
C PRO A 60 11.31 -4.91 -3.01
N MET A 61 10.91 -3.71 -2.56
CA MET A 61 10.76 -2.57 -3.47
C MET A 61 12.05 -1.76 -3.70
N HIS A 62 12.98 -1.72 -2.72
CA HIS A 62 14.22 -0.93 -2.84
C HIS A 62 15.52 -1.75 -2.90
N ARG A 63 15.53 -3.00 -2.41
CA ARG A 63 16.70 -3.90 -2.50
C ARG A 63 16.54 -4.89 -3.65
N ARG A 64 17.67 -5.32 -4.22
CA ARG A 64 17.70 -6.34 -5.28
C ARG A 64 17.49 -7.74 -4.69
N VAL A 65 16.23 -8.14 -4.56
CA VAL A 65 15.85 -9.54 -4.27
C VAL A 65 15.49 -10.21 -5.58
N LYS A 66 16.31 -11.17 -6.06
CA LYS A 66 16.18 -11.76 -7.41
C LYS A 66 14.76 -12.25 -7.73
N MET A 67 14.12 -12.96 -6.80
CA MET A 67 12.77 -13.51 -6.99
C MET A 67 11.66 -12.45 -7.03
N LEU A 68 11.93 -11.23 -6.56
CA LEU A 68 10.97 -10.13 -6.44
C LEU A 68 11.40 -8.92 -7.28
N GLU A 69 12.27 -9.13 -8.27
CA GLU A 69 12.82 -8.03 -9.07
C GLU A 69 11.74 -7.24 -9.80
N PHE A 70 10.65 -7.88 -10.24
CA PHE A 70 9.55 -7.18 -10.89
C PHE A 70 8.86 -6.16 -9.95
N ILE A 71 8.79 -6.44 -8.64
CA ILE A 71 8.24 -5.51 -7.64
C ILE A 71 9.13 -4.28 -7.58
N ARG A 72 10.44 -4.51 -7.41
CA ARG A 72 11.47 -3.47 -7.39
C ARG A 72 11.42 -2.61 -8.65
N LEU A 73 11.38 -3.22 -9.83
CA LEU A 73 11.39 -2.48 -11.09
C LEU A 73 10.14 -1.62 -11.26
N SER A 74 8.96 -2.14 -10.89
CA SER A 74 7.72 -1.37 -10.89
C SER A 74 7.81 -0.19 -9.93
N HIS A 75 8.38 -0.39 -8.75
CA HIS A 75 8.55 0.67 -7.74
C HIS A 75 9.57 1.73 -8.14
N ILE A 76 10.71 1.33 -8.67
CA ILE A 76 11.72 2.27 -9.16
C ILE A 76 11.19 3.05 -10.38
N GLN A 77 10.35 2.45 -11.21
CA GLN A 77 9.66 3.17 -12.27
C GLN A 77 8.71 4.24 -11.71
N HIS A 78 7.94 3.91 -10.66
CA HIS A 78 7.12 4.87 -9.94
C HIS A 78 7.94 6.06 -9.42
N HIS A 79 9.04 5.80 -8.70
CA HIS A 79 9.97 6.85 -8.24
C HIS A 79 10.51 7.72 -9.37
N ARG A 80 10.89 7.12 -10.50
CA ARG A 80 11.41 7.87 -11.66
C ARG A 80 10.37 8.81 -12.28
N ILE A 81 9.12 8.38 -12.34
CA ILE A 81 8.02 9.19 -12.89
C ILE A 81 7.70 10.33 -11.93
N PHE A 82 7.63 10.04 -10.63
CA PHE A 82 7.13 10.98 -9.60
C PHE A 82 8.23 11.68 -8.79
N HIS A 83 9.35 12.04 -9.42
CA HIS A 83 10.47 12.70 -8.75
C HIS A 83 10.44 14.23 -8.90
N GLY A 84 10.80 14.94 -7.82
CA GLY A 84 10.97 16.40 -7.81
C GLY A 84 9.70 17.14 -8.21
N LYS A 85 9.75 17.96 -9.28
CA LYS A 85 8.60 18.72 -9.77
C LYS A 85 7.48 17.85 -10.36
N ASN A 86 7.76 16.57 -10.64
CA ASN A 86 6.78 15.62 -11.16
C ASN A 86 6.13 14.79 -10.05
N PHE A 87 6.27 15.16 -8.78
CA PHE A 87 5.65 14.40 -7.67
C PHE A 87 4.14 14.25 -7.83
N GLN A 88 3.45 15.21 -8.44
CA GLN A 88 2.04 15.08 -8.82
C GLN A 88 1.91 14.78 -10.31
N ILE A 89 0.83 14.10 -10.69
CA ILE A 89 0.53 13.77 -12.08
C ILE A 89 0.41 15.03 -12.92
N ASN A 90 0.92 14.97 -14.15
CA ASN A 90 0.67 15.95 -15.20
C ASN A 90 0.07 15.30 -16.47
N ASP A 91 -0.03 13.97 -16.49
CA ASP A 91 -0.64 13.17 -17.56
C ASP A 91 -1.44 12.03 -16.92
N ALA A 92 -2.66 11.80 -17.43
CA ALA A 92 -3.54 10.73 -16.98
C ALA A 92 -2.97 9.31 -17.23
N ALA A 93 -2.04 9.15 -18.18
CA ALA A 93 -1.34 7.88 -18.40
C ALA A 93 -0.46 7.50 -17.19
N MET A 94 0.03 8.47 -16.42
CA MET A 94 0.86 8.22 -15.23
C MET A 94 0.11 7.52 -14.11
N LEU A 95 -1.22 7.59 -14.10
CA LEU A 95 -2.06 6.97 -13.08
C LEU A 95 -1.85 5.44 -13.01
N GLU A 96 -1.48 4.77 -14.11
CA GLU A 96 -1.18 3.33 -14.07
C GLU A 96 0.06 2.98 -13.24
N HIS A 97 0.94 3.94 -12.99
CA HIS A 97 2.20 3.75 -12.28
C HIS A 97 2.13 4.07 -10.79
N ILE A 98 0.97 4.46 -10.26
CA ILE A 98 0.84 4.81 -8.85
C ILE A 98 0.60 3.58 -7.96
N PRO A 99 -0.46 2.76 -8.16
CA PRO A 99 -0.79 1.68 -7.24
C PRO A 99 0.18 0.53 -7.36
N GLY A 100 0.17 -0.30 -6.31
CA GLY A 100 0.66 -1.66 -6.42
C GLY A 100 -0.02 -2.46 -7.53
N ARG A 101 0.60 -3.56 -7.94
CA ARG A 101 -0.05 -4.50 -8.87
C ARG A 101 -1.26 -5.13 -8.17
N TYR A 102 -2.42 -5.17 -8.84
CA TYR A 102 -3.68 -5.66 -8.26
C TYR A 102 -3.62 -7.09 -7.69
N TRP A 103 -2.68 -7.91 -8.15
CA TRP A 103 -2.47 -9.29 -7.67
C TRP A 103 -1.50 -9.39 -6.50
N GLY A 104 -0.76 -8.33 -6.16
CA GLY A 104 0.25 -8.33 -5.09
C GLY A 104 -0.37 -8.54 -3.72
N PHE A 105 -1.43 -7.79 -3.39
CA PHE A 105 -2.14 -7.97 -2.12
C PHE A 105 -2.80 -9.34 -1.98
N PRO A 106 -3.59 -9.86 -2.95
CA PRO A 106 -4.15 -11.21 -2.85
C PRO A 106 -3.11 -12.30 -2.55
N LEU A 107 -1.93 -12.24 -3.18
CA LEU A 107 -0.85 -13.19 -2.92
C LEU A 107 -0.33 -13.11 -1.48
N LEU A 108 -0.02 -11.90 -1.00
CA LEU A 108 0.42 -11.71 0.38
C LEU A 108 -0.67 -12.07 1.37
N PHE A 109 -1.92 -11.70 1.08
CA PHE A 109 -3.08 -11.98 1.92
C PHE A 109 -3.28 -13.49 2.13
N VAL A 110 -3.22 -14.27 1.05
CA VAL A 110 -3.35 -15.74 1.12
C VAL A 110 -2.20 -16.36 1.91
N LEU A 111 -0.97 -15.90 1.70
CA LEU A 111 0.18 -16.37 2.46
C LEU A 111 0.00 -16.16 3.97
N HIS A 112 -0.48 -14.98 4.37
CA HIS A 112 -0.71 -14.66 5.78
C HIS A 112 -1.91 -15.40 6.35
N TYR A 113 -3.02 -15.47 5.61
CA TYR A 113 -4.19 -16.27 5.98
C TYR A 113 -3.81 -17.73 6.23
N ALA A 114 -3.02 -18.31 5.34
CA ALA A 114 -2.55 -19.70 5.44
C ALA A 114 -1.72 -19.96 6.70
N VAL A 115 -1.13 -18.94 7.34
CA VAL A 115 -0.44 -19.06 8.63
C VAL A 115 -1.42 -18.79 9.78
N LEU A 116 -2.21 -17.72 9.69
CA LEU A 116 -3.11 -17.26 10.75
C LEU A 116 -4.20 -18.28 11.08
N VAL A 117 -4.71 -19.00 10.08
CA VAL A 117 -5.76 -20.02 10.28
C VAL A 117 -5.30 -21.19 11.16
N TRP A 118 -3.98 -21.41 11.29
CA TRP A 118 -3.43 -22.44 12.18
C TRP A 118 -3.29 -21.99 13.63
N ILE A 119 -3.27 -20.68 13.88
CA ILE A 119 -2.92 -20.13 15.21
C ILE A 119 -4.05 -19.31 15.84
N LEU A 120 -5.02 -18.84 15.06
CA LEU A 120 -6.17 -18.06 15.53
C LEU A 120 -7.47 -18.83 15.35
N ALA A 121 -8.44 -18.57 16.24
CA ALA A 121 -9.81 -18.98 16.00
C ALA A 121 -10.37 -18.30 14.74
N PRO A 122 -11.35 -18.90 14.04
CA PRO A 122 -11.90 -18.35 12.80
C PRO A 122 -12.33 -16.88 12.89
N ALA A 123 -13.10 -16.51 13.92
CA ALA A 123 -13.58 -15.14 14.09
C ALA A 123 -12.45 -14.13 14.33
N ASP A 124 -11.47 -14.50 15.15
CA ASP A 124 -10.28 -13.68 15.44
C ASP A 124 -9.40 -13.51 14.19
N CYS A 125 -9.23 -14.59 13.41
CA CYS A 125 -8.51 -14.58 12.14
C CYS A 125 -9.15 -13.61 11.14
N LEU A 126 -10.47 -13.70 10.96
CA LEU A 126 -11.21 -12.78 10.08
C LEU A 126 -11.12 -11.33 10.57
N ALA A 127 -11.25 -11.09 11.87
CA ALA A 127 -11.12 -9.75 12.44
C ALA A 127 -9.71 -9.17 12.19
N PHE A 128 -8.66 -9.96 12.42
CA PHE A 128 -7.29 -9.57 12.12
C PHE A 128 -7.07 -9.26 10.64
N LEU A 129 -7.56 -10.12 9.75
CA LEU A 129 -7.46 -9.93 8.30
C LEU A 129 -8.25 -8.71 7.83
N LEU A 130 -9.40 -8.40 8.44
CA LEU A 130 -10.15 -7.17 8.18
C LEU A 130 -9.30 -5.94 8.49
N GLY A 131 -8.62 -5.93 9.64
CA GLY A 131 -7.66 -4.87 9.99
C GLY A 131 -6.57 -4.68 8.94
N THR A 132 -6.04 -5.79 8.43
CA THR A 132 -5.02 -5.80 7.36
C THR A 132 -5.55 -5.20 6.05
N VAL A 133 -6.76 -5.59 5.64
CA VAL A 133 -7.42 -5.09 4.43
C VAL A 133 -7.72 -3.60 4.54
N LEU A 134 -8.28 -3.15 5.67
CA LEU A 134 -8.59 -1.74 5.90
C LEU A 134 -7.32 -0.88 5.87
N HIS A 135 -6.23 -1.33 6.49
CA HIS A 135 -4.95 -0.64 6.44
C HIS A 135 -4.39 -0.57 5.02
N TYR A 136 -4.42 -1.68 4.28
CA TYR A 136 -3.96 -1.72 2.89
C TYR A 136 -4.76 -0.80 1.97
N LEU A 137 -6.10 -0.79 2.11
CA LEU A 137 -6.96 0.13 1.37
C LEU A 137 -6.65 1.58 1.72
N ALA A 138 -6.47 1.89 3.00
CA ALA A 138 -6.06 3.21 3.44
C ALA A 138 -4.72 3.59 2.79
N PHE A 139 -3.73 2.70 2.81
CA PHE A 139 -2.42 2.88 2.17
C PHE A 139 -2.55 3.21 0.68
N GLU A 140 -3.11 2.30 -0.14
CA GLU A 140 -3.17 2.46 -1.60
C GLU A 140 -4.00 3.68 -2.03
N ILE A 141 -5.15 3.92 -1.38
CA ILE A 141 -6.01 5.06 -1.72
C ILE A 141 -5.33 6.37 -1.35
N SER A 142 -4.76 6.46 -0.15
CA SER A 142 -4.13 7.71 0.28
C SER A 142 -2.81 7.96 -0.45
N HIS A 143 -2.05 6.92 -0.80
CA HIS A 143 -0.88 6.95 -1.70
C HIS A 143 -1.26 7.50 -3.07
N TRP A 144 -2.29 6.92 -3.69
CA TRP A 144 -2.84 7.40 -4.95
C TRP A 144 -3.20 8.89 -4.90
N LEU A 145 -3.93 9.31 -3.86
CA LEU A 145 -4.35 10.69 -3.72
C LEU A 145 -3.19 11.68 -3.54
N THR A 146 -2.04 11.27 -2.96
CA THR A 146 -0.88 12.20 -2.83
C THR A 146 -0.30 12.64 -4.16
N HIS A 147 -0.49 11.83 -5.22
CA HIS A 147 -0.04 12.15 -6.56
C HIS A 147 -1.07 12.95 -7.37
N ILE A 148 -2.27 13.20 -6.83
CA ILE A 148 -3.32 13.97 -7.51
C ILE A 148 -3.41 15.36 -6.88
N GLU A 149 -3.02 16.37 -7.64
CA GLU A 149 -3.16 17.76 -7.24
C GLU A 149 -4.63 18.13 -7.01
N ASP A 150 -4.88 18.93 -5.97
CA ASP A 150 -6.20 19.49 -5.62
C ASP A 150 -7.35 18.48 -5.75
N ASN A 151 -7.18 17.29 -5.17
CA ASN A 151 -8.26 16.32 -5.13
C ASN A 151 -9.31 16.68 -4.06
N VAL A 152 -10.56 16.26 -4.30
CA VAL A 152 -11.71 16.61 -3.43
C VAL A 152 -11.55 16.11 -1.99
N VAL A 153 -10.86 14.98 -1.80
CA VAL A 153 -10.63 14.39 -0.49
C VAL A 153 -9.68 15.26 0.33
N ASP A 154 -8.56 15.69 -0.26
CA ASP A 154 -7.61 16.57 0.42
C ASP A 154 -8.22 17.93 0.74
N ARG A 155 -9.04 18.51 -0.15
CA ARG A 155 -9.81 19.74 0.16
C ARG A 155 -10.76 19.55 1.33
N ALA A 156 -11.42 18.40 1.42
CA ALA A 156 -12.35 18.11 2.52
C ALA A 156 -11.59 17.91 3.84
N ILE A 157 -10.51 17.13 3.83
CA ILE A 157 -9.67 16.84 5.00
C ILE A 157 -8.98 18.11 5.52
N ALA A 158 -8.54 19.02 4.63
CA ALA A 158 -7.89 20.27 5.00
C ALA A 158 -8.77 21.20 5.87
N ARG A 159 -10.11 21.03 5.83
CA ARG A 159 -11.05 21.79 6.67
C ARG A 159 -11.04 21.34 8.14
N LEU A 160 -10.45 20.18 8.45
CA LEU A 160 -10.37 19.62 9.78
C LEU A 160 -8.95 19.84 10.31
N PRO A 161 -8.71 20.67 11.35
CA PRO A 161 -7.38 21.19 11.65
C PRO A 161 -6.34 20.09 11.96
N TRP A 162 -6.73 19.06 12.73
CA TRP A 162 -5.84 17.98 13.12
C TRP A 162 -5.64 16.94 12.00
N LEU A 163 -6.70 16.62 11.24
CA LEU A 163 -6.60 15.70 10.10
C LEU A 163 -5.86 16.33 8.92
N GLY A 164 -6.09 17.62 8.64
CA GLY A 164 -5.36 18.39 7.66
C GLY A 164 -3.86 18.40 7.95
N ALA A 165 -3.47 18.67 9.21
CA ALA A 165 -2.07 18.61 9.62
C ALA A 165 -1.47 17.21 9.47
N LEU A 166 -2.22 16.16 9.80
CA LEU A 166 -1.77 14.77 9.62
C LEU A 166 -1.60 14.43 8.14
N ARG A 167 -2.54 14.84 7.29
CA ARG A 167 -2.51 14.59 5.85
C ARG A 167 -1.36 15.34 5.17
N LEU A 168 -1.12 16.59 5.53
CA LEU A 168 0.04 17.35 5.04
C LEU A 168 1.36 16.67 5.42
N ARG A 169 1.47 16.16 6.65
CA ARG A 169 2.64 15.37 7.07
C ARG A 169 2.78 14.08 6.27
N GLN A 170 1.69 13.40 5.95
CA GLN A 170 1.70 12.19 5.13
C GLN A 170 2.17 12.49 3.70
N ILE A 171 1.64 13.54 3.07
CA ILE A 171 2.07 13.99 1.73
C ILE A 171 3.56 14.31 1.74
N GLU A 172 4.02 15.08 2.73
CA GLU A 172 5.42 15.48 2.84
C GLU A 172 6.35 14.29 3.11
N HIS A 173 5.94 13.37 4.00
CA HIS A 173 6.68 12.14 4.27
C HIS A 173 6.87 11.31 2.99
N HIS A 174 5.82 11.21 2.18
CA HIS A 174 5.89 10.53 0.89
C HIS A 174 6.76 11.27 -0.13
N ARG A 175 6.65 12.61 -0.21
CA ARG A 175 7.49 13.42 -1.10
C ARG A 175 8.98 13.25 -0.77
N ILE A 176 9.34 13.28 0.51
CA ILE A 176 10.71 13.03 0.97
C ILE A 176 11.17 11.63 0.56
N HIS A 177 10.30 10.62 0.64
CA HIS A 177 10.65 9.27 0.19
C HIS A 177 11.04 9.23 -1.30
N HIS A 178 10.35 9.99 -2.16
CA HIS A 178 10.70 10.10 -3.59
C HIS A 178 12.04 10.82 -3.82
N GLU A 179 12.38 11.78 -2.97
CA GLU A 179 13.64 12.53 -3.08
C GLU A 179 14.85 11.78 -2.50
N VAL A 180 14.63 11.07 -1.40
CA VAL A 180 15.66 10.36 -0.64
C VAL A 180 15.14 8.95 -0.29
N PRO A 181 15.25 7.98 -1.23
CA PRO A 181 14.63 6.65 -1.12
C PRO A 181 15.21 5.75 -0.01
N GLU A 182 16.10 6.29 0.83
CA GLU A 182 16.64 5.67 2.04
C GLU A 182 15.85 5.94 3.33
N TYR A 183 14.82 6.80 3.28
CA TYR A 183 13.97 7.20 4.41
C TYR A 183 12.48 6.99 4.09
N ALA A 184 11.60 7.13 5.10
CA ALA A 184 10.16 7.22 4.90
C ALA A 184 9.50 6.02 4.18
N PHE A 185 9.80 4.80 4.66
CA PHE A 185 9.27 3.57 4.07
C PHE A 185 7.84 3.25 4.53
N ASN A 186 7.39 3.78 5.66
CA ASN A 186 5.97 3.73 6.02
C ASN A 186 5.25 4.94 5.46
N PHE A 187 4.23 4.69 4.67
CA PHE A 187 3.36 5.70 4.14
C PHE A 187 2.23 6.09 5.11
N ASN A 188 1.67 5.14 5.87
CA ASN A 188 0.58 5.45 6.81
C ASN A 188 1.11 5.85 8.20
N PRO A 189 0.56 6.91 8.84
CA PRO A 189 0.87 7.19 10.24
C PRO A 189 0.40 6.04 11.14
N PRO A 190 1.10 5.74 12.26
CA PRO A 190 2.11 6.58 12.91
C PRO A 190 3.55 6.37 12.42
N TYR A 191 3.78 5.72 11.27
CA TYR A 191 5.12 5.45 10.72
C TYR A 191 5.97 4.55 11.62
N LEU A 192 5.36 3.49 12.15
CA LEU A 192 5.95 2.73 13.25
C LEU A 192 7.27 2.05 12.86
N GLY A 193 7.34 1.45 11.67
CA GLY A 193 8.56 0.82 11.16
C GLY A 193 9.68 1.85 10.94
N ASP A 194 9.39 3.02 10.37
CA ASP A 194 10.39 4.08 10.24
C ASP A 194 10.88 4.59 11.59
N ARG A 195 9.99 4.79 12.56
CA ARG A 195 10.37 5.22 13.91
C ARG A 195 11.30 4.21 14.58
N LEU A 196 10.93 2.93 14.57
CA LEU A 196 11.73 1.88 15.22
C LEU A 196 13.07 1.65 14.52
N ALA A 197 13.12 1.82 13.20
CA ALA A 197 14.33 1.62 12.42
C ALA A 197 15.22 2.88 12.29
N GLY A 198 14.83 4.00 12.88
CA GLY A 198 15.54 5.28 12.75
C GLY A 198 15.56 5.81 11.31
N ARG A 199 14.46 5.60 10.56
CA ARG A 199 14.28 6.00 9.15
C ARG A 199 13.23 7.09 8.95
N MET A 200 12.84 7.75 10.04
CA MET A 200 12.08 8.99 9.94
C MET A 200 12.92 10.04 9.19
N PRO A 201 12.30 10.84 8.31
CA PRO A 201 12.96 12.01 7.75
C PRO A 201 13.58 12.88 8.84
N PRO A 202 14.80 13.42 8.63
CA PRO A 202 15.36 14.39 9.55
C PRO A 202 14.37 15.55 9.72
N LYS A 203 14.23 16.05 10.96
CA LYS A 203 13.35 17.21 11.27
C LYS A 203 13.86 18.53 10.65
N GLU A 204 14.86 18.47 9.77
CA GLU A 204 15.62 19.63 9.32
C GLU A 204 14.73 20.66 8.62
N GLU A 205 15.08 21.90 8.95
CA GLU A 205 14.22 23.06 9.09
C GLU A 205 13.53 23.47 7.77
N PRO A 206 12.26 23.93 7.80
CA PRO A 206 11.44 24.28 6.63
C PRO A 206 11.98 25.40 5.72
N ALA A 207 13.25 25.77 5.81
CA ALA A 207 13.89 26.83 5.05
C ALA A 207 14.39 26.40 3.65
N ARG A 208 14.80 25.12 3.44
CA ARG A 208 15.32 24.67 2.13
C ARG A 208 14.30 23.99 1.22
N LEU A 209 13.16 23.60 1.77
CA LEU A 209 12.10 22.89 1.05
C LEU A 209 10.87 23.76 0.77
N ARG A 210 10.91 25.07 1.00
CA ARG A 210 9.88 25.96 0.45
C ARG A 210 9.92 25.83 -1.07
N PRO A 211 8.89 25.25 -1.70
CA PRO A 211 8.79 25.33 -3.15
C PRO A 211 8.70 26.81 -3.44
N SER A 212 9.56 27.33 -4.31
CA SER A 212 9.49 28.70 -4.83
C SER A 212 8.24 28.91 -5.71
N GLY A 213 7.13 28.21 -5.46
CA GLY A 213 6.02 28.09 -6.40
C GLY A 213 4.73 27.42 -5.90
N TYR A 214 4.58 27.08 -4.61
CA TYR A 214 3.24 26.78 -4.09
C TYR A 214 2.51 28.11 -3.85
N GLY A 215 2.02 28.69 -4.94
CA GLY A 215 1.17 29.87 -4.97
C GLY A 215 -0.18 29.54 -4.38
N GLY A 216 -0.37 29.91 -3.11
CA GLY A 216 -1.67 29.98 -2.47
C GLY A 216 -1.67 31.20 -1.56
N VAL A 217 -2.42 32.24 -1.96
CA VAL A 217 -2.56 33.58 -1.37
C VAL A 217 -1.52 34.61 -1.88
N ASN A 218 -1.99 35.55 -2.70
CA ASN A 218 -1.22 36.61 -3.37
C ASN A 218 -0.47 37.53 -2.39
N PRO A 219 0.88 37.65 -2.46
CA PRO A 219 1.60 38.83 -1.99
C PRO A 219 1.43 40.00 -3.00
N PRO A 220 1.64 41.27 -2.58
CA PRO A 220 1.37 42.47 -3.39
C PRO A 220 2.14 42.49 -4.73
N PRO A 221 1.66 43.25 -5.73
CA PRO A 221 2.21 43.24 -7.09
C PRO A 221 3.66 43.75 -7.08
N VAL A 222 4.61 42.86 -7.37
CA VAL A 222 6.00 43.22 -7.66
C VAL A 222 6.21 43.13 -9.15
N THR A 223 6.73 44.22 -9.71
CA THR A 223 7.11 44.41 -11.11
C THR A 223 8.03 43.28 -11.59
N ALA A 224 7.64 42.65 -12.70
CA ALA A 224 8.38 41.53 -13.29
C ALA A 224 9.74 41.98 -13.84
N ILE A 225 10.81 41.33 -13.36
CA ILE A 225 12.11 41.33 -14.03
C ILE A 225 12.20 40.03 -14.84
N PRO A 226 12.47 40.08 -16.16
CA PRO A 226 12.64 38.88 -16.96
C PRO A 226 13.96 38.20 -16.59
N VAL A 227 13.88 36.96 -16.09
CA VAL A 227 15.03 36.09 -15.88
C VAL A 227 15.02 35.01 -16.96
N THR A 228 15.99 35.07 -17.87
CA THR A 228 16.32 34.00 -18.80
C THR A 228 17.14 32.94 -18.07
N VAL A 229 16.57 31.74 -17.89
CA VAL A 229 17.31 30.58 -17.36
C VAL A 229 17.71 29.68 -18.53
N PRO A 230 19.00 29.36 -18.71
CA PRO A 230 19.43 28.42 -19.74
C PRO A 230 18.97 26.99 -19.39
N ALA A 231 18.46 26.28 -20.39
CA ALA A 231 18.07 24.87 -20.26
C ALA A 231 19.31 24.01 -20.03
N ILE A 232 19.49 23.51 -18.81
CA ILE A 232 20.45 22.44 -18.54
C ILE A 232 19.75 21.11 -18.85
N VAL A 233 20.05 20.56 -20.02
CA VAL A 233 19.66 19.20 -20.40
C VAL A 233 20.60 18.24 -19.68
N VAL A 234 20.15 17.68 -18.56
CA VAL A 234 20.84 16.55 -17.93
C VAL A 234 20.34 15.28 -18.63
N GLU A 235 21.12 14.77 -19.60
CA GLU A 235 20.84 13.45 -20.17
C GLU A 235 21.10 12.36 -19.12
N PRO A 236 20.09 11.54 -18.76
CA PRO A 236 20.32 10.40 -17.91
C PRO A 236 21.03 9.31 -18.71
N ARG A 237 22.35 9.17 -18.50
CA ARG A 237 23.13 8.03 -19.02
C ARG A 237 22.69 6.73 -18.31
N TRP A 238 21.78 5.96 -18.93
CA TRP A 238 21.56 4.56 -18.59
C TRP A 238 21.52 3.69 -19.85
N PRO A 239 22.22 2.54 -19.88
CA PRO A 239 22.31 1.71 -21.07
C PRO A 239 21.01 0.97 -21.38
N HIS A 240 20.84 0.78 -22.68
CA HIS A 240 19.80 0.25 -23.59
C HIS A 240 19.14 -1.11 -23.23
N LEU A 241 19.04 -1.50 -21.96
CA LEU A 241 18.64 -2.85 -21.54
C LEU A 241 17.11 -3.15 -21.50
N TRP A 242 16.23 -2.27 -21.99
CA TRP A 242 14.80 -2.34 -21.64
C TRP A 242 13.81 -2.66 -22.78
N GLN A 243 14.27 -3.11 -23.95
CA GLN A 243 13.38 -3.50 -25.06
C GLN A 243 13.15 -5.02 -25.18
N LYS A 244 13.04 -5.75 -24.06
CA LYS A 244 12.56 -7.15 -24.12
C LYS A 244 11.05 -7.21 -23.88
N PRO A 245 10.31 -7.99 -24.68
CA PRO A 245 8.86 -8.09 -24.56
C PRO A 245 8.49 -8.65 -23.18
N PHE A 246 7.62 -7.90 -22.51
CA PHE A 246 6.98 -8.26 -21.26
C PHE A 246 6.45 -9.71 -21.30
N ILE A 247 6.90 -10.54 -20.35
CA ILE A 247 6.35 -11.87 -20.12
C ILE A 247 4.85 -11.72 -19.83
N ARG A 248 3.99 -12.47 -20.54
CA ARG A 248 2.53 -12.44 -20.37
C ARG A 248 2.16 -12.85 -18.93
N TYR A 249 1.76 -11.88 -18.12
CA TYR A 249 1.43 -12.00 -16.69
C TYR A 249 0.20 -12.87 -16.33
N GLY A 250 -0.48 -13.47 -17.32
CA GLY A 250 -1.63 -14.34 -17.06
C GLY A 250 -1.28 -15.57 -16.21
N SER A 251 -0.04 -16.06 -16.27
CA SER A 251 0.42 -17.22 -15.50
C SER A 251 0.52 -16.95 -13.99
N VAL A 252 0.85 -15.73 -13.57
CA VAL A 252 0.98 -15.38 -12.16
C VAL A 252 -0.39 -15.33 -11.48
N ALA A 253 -1.38 -14.71 -12.13
CA ALA A 253 -2.74 -14.65 -11.60
C ALA A 253 -3.37 -16.05 -11.47
N ALA A 254 -3.16 -16.93 -12.47
CA ALA A 254 -3.61 -18.31 -12.42
C ALA A 254 -2.93 -19.11 -11.28
N ALA A 255 -1.63 -18.89 -11.06
CA ALA A 255 -0.91 -19.50 -9.94
C ALA A 255 -1.42 -19.03 -8.58
N SER A 256 -1.80 -17.75 -8.42
CA SER A 256 -2.42 -17.24 -7.20
C SER A 256 -3.74 -17.93 -6.89
N VAL A 257 -4.61 -18.09 -7.90
CA VAL A 257 -5.90 -18.77 -7.75
C VAL A 257 -5.71 -20.25 -7.41
N ALA A 258 -4.75 -20.92 -8.06
CA ALA A 258 -4.43 -22.32 -7.76
C ALA A 258 -3.88 -22.49 -6.33
N LEU A 259 -3.03 -21.59 -5.87
CA LEU A 259 -2.50 -21.61 -4.50
C LEU A 259 -3.61 -21.40 -3.47
N VAL A 260 -4.54 -20.47 -3.71
CA VAL A 260 -5.74 -20.29 -2.87
C VAL A 260 -6.52 -21.60 -2.82
N GLY A 261 -6.82 -22.20 -3.97
CA GLY A 261 -7.54 -23.47 -4.06
C GLY A 261 -6.85 -24.60 -3.28
N ALA A 262 -5.53 -24.71 -3.36
CA ALA A 262 -4.76 -25.71 -2.63
C ALA A 262 -4.79 -25.51 -1.11
N VAL A 263 -4.65 -24.27 -0.63
CA VAL A 263 -4.75 -23.94 0.80
C VAL A 263 -6.16 -24.24 1.33
N VAL A 264 -7.20 -23.89 0.56
CA VAL A 264 -8.59 -24.16 0.92
C VAL A 264 -8.86 -25.67 1.01
N LEU A 265 -8.39 -26.45 0.04
CA LEU A 265 -8.52 -27.91 0.05
C LEU A 265 -7.80 -28.53 1.26
N ALA A 266 -6.57 -28.11 1.53
CA ALA A 266 -5.79 -28.61 2.68
C ALA A 266 -6.49 -28.29 4.01
N HIS A 267 -7.05 -27.08 4.15
CA HIS A 267 -7.79 -26.70 5.36
C HIS A 267 -9.09 -27.49 5.52
N GLY A 268 -9.87 -27.68 4.45
CA GLY A 268 -11.11 -28.47 4.48
C GLY A 268 -10.86 -29.92 4.91
N VAL A 269 -9.80 -30.55 4.41
CA VAL A 269 -9.39 -31.90 4.81
C VAL A 269 -8.99 -31.96 6.28
N TRP A 270 -8.22 -30.98 6.76
CA TRP A 270 -7.78 -30.93 8.16
C TRP A 270 -8.94 -30.71 9.15
N ALA A 271 -9.83 -29.76 8.85
CA ALA A 271 -11.00 -29.49 9.69
C ALA A 271 -11.94 -30.70 9.75
N HIS A 272 -12.14 -31.40 8.63
CA HIS A 272 -12.89 -32.64 8.59
C HIS A 272 -12.25 -33.72 9.48
N HIS A 273 -10.92 -33.86 9.45
CA HIS A 273 -10.21 -34.84 10.28
C HIS A 273 -10.30 -34.54 11.78
N LYS A 274 -10.33 -33.27 12.21
CA LYS A 274 -10.51 -32.91 13.63
C LYS A 274 -11.91 -33.19 14.15
N ASN A 275 -12.93 -33.13 13.31
CA ASN A 275 -14.30 -33.44 13.70
C ASN A 275 -14.60 -34.95 13.73
N LEU A 276 -13.68 -35.78 13.21
CA LEU A 276 -13.81 -37.24 13.18
C LEU A 276 -13.10 -37.94 14.35
N THR A 277 -12.41 -37.23 15.25
CA THR A 277 -11.94 -37.84 16.50
C THR A 277 -13.14 -38.06 17.42
N PRO A 278 -13.57 -39.30 17.69
CA PRO A 278 -14.74 -39.56 18.51
C PRO A 278 -14.48 -39.09 19.94
N SER A 279 -15.39 -38.30 20.48
CA SER A 279 -15.49 -38.03 21.93
C SER A 279 -15.97 -39.26 22.73
N ASP A 280 -16.18 -40.40 22.08
CA ASP A 280 -16.84 -41.58 22.64
C ASP A 280 -15.85 -42.68 23.02
N GLN A 281 -14.95 -42.36 23.94
CA GLN A 281 -14.27 -43.38 24.75
C GLN A 281 -14.17 -42.94 26.21
N THR A 282 -15.31 -42.73 26.88
CA THR A 282 -15.50 -43.03 28.32
C THR A 282 -16.94 -42.71 28.74
N SER A 283 -17.81 -43.73 28.71
CA SER A 283 -18.71 -44.16 29.81
C SER A 283 -19.81 -45.07 29.26
#